data_AF-A0A7J7KNJ8-F1
#
_entry.id   AF-A0A7J7KNJ8-F1
#
_cell.length_a   1.000
_cell.length_b   1.000
_cell.length_c   1.000
_cell.angle_alpha   90.00
_cell.angle_beta   90.00
_cell.angle_gamma   90.00
#
_symmetry.space_group_name_H-M   'P 1'
#
loop_
_entity.id
_entity.type
_entity.pdbx_description
1 polymer ?
#
loop_
_entity_poly.entity_id
_entity_poly.type
_entity_poly.pdbx_seq_one_letter_code
_entity_poly.pdbx_strand_id
1 'polypeptide(L)'
;MYGPQNLWYHVDCFVSKREDVGFTVDMNPDKMQGFGSLSKDDKDEILNKLGKGNKSKKRKADASKDVVDSKKSKKDTEEAKQLKDQSTLIWKYRDGLQKEVSTQAMRGLLEYNNQNVVNGESDLLNRVSDCMAFGALSRCPECKDGQLVFSYVHVNFHSEQVLECKDERMPIIVRVTCQSGPGAPILPHPKKVAFKVPAEYHDVAFLKTYKYVKRDRIIPKATLQASQVNHLALAGTSFFAYGSTGKDKTALKTLISSLGGKLVSKLDDSVTLL
;
A
#
# COMPACT_ATOMS: atom_id res chain seq x y z
N MET A 1 -4.12 -5.95 20.34
CA MET A 1 -3.84 -5.38 19.01
C MET A 1 -4.93 -4.36 18.71
N TYR A 2 -4.60 -3.07 18.68
CA TYR A 2 -5.54 -2.02 18.31
C TYR A 2 -5.01 -1.30 17.07
N GLY A 3 -5.60 -1.63 15.93
CA GLY A 3 -5.52 -0.85 14.69
C GLY A 3 -6.92 -0.29 14.35
N PRO A 4 -7.04 0.62 13.38
CA PRO A 4 -8.34 1.13 12.97
C PRO A 4 -9.24 -0.03 12.53
N GLN A 5 -10.37 -0.18 13.23
CA GLN A 5 -11.37 -1.19 12.88
C GLN A 5 -12.43 -0.56 11.99
N ASN A 6 -12.79 -1.26 10.92
CA ASN A 6 -13.92 -0.87 10.08
C ASN A 6 -15.21 -1.16 10.87
N LEU A 7 -15.80 -0.11 11.42
CA LEU A 7 -17.11 -0.16 12.05
C LEU A 7 -18.17 -0.02 10.96
N TRP A 8 -18.71 -1.14 10.50
CA TRP A 8 -19.77 -1.16 9.50
C TRP A 8 -21.11 -0.81 10.15
N TYR A 9 -21.83 0.13 9.55
CA TYR A 9 -23.15 0.57 9.99
C TYR A 9 -24.16 0.39 8.86
N HIS A 10 -25.41 0.06 9.21
CA HIS A 10 -26.52 0.31 8.30
C HIS A 10 -26.66 1.83 8.08
N VAL A 11 -27.12 2.25 6.90
CA VAL A 11 -27.19 3.67 6.50
C VAL A 11 -27.95 4.51 7.54
N ASP A 12 -29.11 4.04 8.01
CA ASP A 12 -29.91 4.76 9.00
C ASP A 12 -29.23 4.78 10.38
N CYS A 13 -28.60 3.67 10.78
CA CYS A 13 -27.85 3.60 12.04
C CYS A 13 -26.61 4.51 12.03
N PHE A 14 -25.99 4.71 10.86
CA PHE A 14 -24.89 5.64 10.66
C PHE A 14 -25.37 7.09 10.83
N VAL A 15 -26.51 7.44 10.24
CA VAL A 15 -27.11 8.79 10.36
C VAL A 15 -27.45 9.10 11.82
N SER A 16 -27.99 8.13 12.57
CA SER A 16 -28.29 8.31 14.00
C SER A 16 -27.05 8.45 14.88
N LYS A 17 -25.92 7.82 14.50
CA LYS A 17 -24.67 7.85 15.27
C LYS A 17 -23.62 8.80 14.70
N ARG A 18 -24.01 9.68 13.77
CA ARG A 18 -23.09 10.54 13.01
C ARG A 18 -22.20 11.40 13.91
N GLU A 19 -22.70 11.84 15.06
CA GLU A 19 -21.95 12.66 16.02
C GLU A 19 -20.91 11.82 16.78
N ASP A 20 -21.26 10.60 17.19
CA ASP A 20 -20.36 9.68 17.89
C ASP A 20 -19.20 9.18 17.01
N VAL A 21 -19.43 9.11 15.69
CA VAL A 21 -18.40 8.75 14.70
C VAL A 21 -17.62 9.97 14.18
N GLY A 22 -17.87 11.17 14.74
CA GLY A 22 -17.17 12.40 14.39
C GLY A 22 -17.55 13.00 13.02
N PHE A 23 -18.64 12.54 12.41
CA PHE A 23 -19.18 13.07 11.16
C PHE A 23 -20.19 14.19 11.47
N THR A 24 -19.67 15.39 11.70
CA THR A 24 -20.46 16.57 12.07
C THR A 24 -21.25 17.13 10.88
N VAL A 25 -22.29 17.94 11.16
CA VAL A 25 -23.23 18.51 10.16
C VAL A 25 -22.54 19.36 9.09
N ASP A 26 -21.32 19.83 9.37
CA ASP A 26 -20.50 20.62 8.44
C ASP A 26 -19.76 19.76 7.41
N MET A 27 -19.73 18.44 7.60
CA MET A 27 -19.04 17.50 6.71
C MET A 27 -19.96 17.08 5.56
N ASN A 28 -19.53 17.39 4.34
CA ASN A 28 -20.25 17.01 3.13
C ASN A 28 -20.07 15.50 2.84
N PRO A 29 -21.15 14.72 2.63
CA PRO A 29 -21.08 13.30 2.25
C PRO A 29 -20.23 13.01 1.01
N ASP A 30 -20.09 14.00 0.11
CA ASP A 30 -19.20 13.91 -1.06
C ASP A 30 -17.73 13.63 -0.69
N LYS A 31 -17.33 13.90 0.56
CA LYS A 31 -15.96 13.66 1.07
C LYS A 31 -15.78 12.27 1.68
N MET A 32 -16.83 11.45 1.76
CA MET A 32 -16.69 10.07 2.25
C MET A 32 -15.91 9.21 1.26
N GLN A 33 -14.95 8.44 1.78
CA GLN A 33 -14.19 7.49 0.99
C GLN A 33 -15.13 6.46 0.33
N GLY A 34 -15.07 6.34 -1.00
CA GLY A 34 -15.93 5.42 -1.76
C GLY A 34 -17.28 6.02 -2.19
N PHE A 35 -17.62 7.25 -1.81
CA PHE A 35 -18.84 7.92 -2.29
C PHE A 35 -18.86 8.00 -3.83
N GLY A 36 -17.71 8.29 -4.46
CA GLY A 36 -17.57 8.36 -5.92
C GLY A 36 -17.90 7.06 -6.67
N SER A 37 -17.72 5.89 -6.03
CA SER A 37 -17.99 4.57 -6.62
C SER A 37 -19.43 4.07 -6.45
N LEU A 38 -20.27 4.77 -5.67
CA LEU A 38 -21.68 4.42 -5.48
C LEU A 38 -22.52 4.72 -6.73
N SER A 39 -23.68 4.05 -6.85
CA SER A 39 -24.67 4.35 -7.89
C SER A 39 -25.23 5.76 -7.72
N LYS A 40 -25.88 6.32 -8.75
CA LYS A 40 -26.46 7.67 -8.64
C LYS A 40 -27.59 7.71 -7.60
N ASP A 41 -28.39 6.66 -7.55
CA ASP A 41 -29.52 6.54 -6.62
C ASP A 41 -29.03 6.48 -5.16
N ASP A 42 -27.97 5.69 -4.89
CA ASP A 42 -27.38 5.59 -3.54
C ASP A 42 -26.72 6.91 -3.10
N LYS A 43 -26.08 7.64 -4.04
CA LYS A 43 -25.49 8.96 -3.77
C LYS A 43 -26.55 9.96 -3.37
N ASP A 44 -27.67 9.96 -4.07
CA ASP A 44 -28.79 10.86 -3.79
C ASP A 44 -29.45 10.52 -2.44
N GLU A 45 -29.62 9.23 -2.11
CA GLU A 45 -30.13 8.81 -0.79
C GLU A 45 -29.24 9.29 0.36
N ILE A 46 -27.92 9.13 0.23
CA ILE A 46 -26.94 9.56 1.23
C ILE A 46 -26.91 11.09 1.37
N LEU A 47 -26.96 11.84 0.25
CA LEU A 47 -27.01 13.30 0.26
C LEU A 47 -28.30 13.84 0.89
N ASN A 48 -29.43 13.15 0.65
CA ASN A 48 -30.73 13.50 1.24
C ASN A 48 -30.75 13.23 2.75
N LYS A 49 -30.16 12.12 3.22
CA LYS A 49 -30.15 11.75 4.64
C LYS A 49 -29.12 12.53 5.49
N LEU A 50 -28.00 12.94 4.91
CA LEU A 50 -26.90 13.59 5.65
C LEU A 50 -26.78 15.10 5.42
N GLY A 51 -27.34 15.63 4.32
CA GLY A 51 -27.31 17.05 3.97
C GLY A 51 -26.03 17.50 3.26
N LYS A 52 -26.14 18.53 2.41
CA LYS A 52 -25.00 19.16 1.72
C LYS A 52 -24.42 20.25 2.63
N GLY A 53 -23.30 19.97 3.28
CA GLY A 53 -22.61 20.94 4.18
C GLY A 53 -22.32 22.31 3.53
N ASN A 54 -22.10 23.35 4.35
CA ASN A 54 -21.98 24.73 3.90
C ASN A 54 -20.74 25.01 3.03
N LYS A 55 -20.93 25.68 1.89
CA LYS A 55 -19.86 26.06 0.94
C LYS A 55 -19.01 27.23 1.45
N SER A 56 -17.75 26.97 1.79
CA SER A 56 -16.77 28.04 2.05
C SER A 56 -16.16 28.60 0.74
N LYS A 57 -16.23 29.93 0.66
CA LYS A 57 -15.82 30.89 -0.38
C LYS A 57 -14.45 30.63 -1.06
N LYS A 58 -14.47 30.61 -2.40
CA LYS A 58 -13.32 30.60 -3.34
C LYS A 58 -12.52 31.92 -3.28
N ARG A 59 -11.19 31.87 -3.12
CA ARG A 59 -10.27 32.97 -3.49
C ARG A 59 -9.41 32.55 -4.69
N LYS A 60 -9.14 33.53 -5.56
CA LYS A 60 -8.54 33.42 -6.89
C LYS A 60 -7.08 32.95 -6.84
N ALA A 61 -6.71 32.10 -7.79
CA ALA A 61 -5.33 31.79 -8.15
C ALA A 61 -4.81 32.85 -9.12
N ASP A 62 -3.62 33.36 -8.87
CA ASP A 62 -2.86 34.14 -9.85
C ASP A 62 -1.88 33.23 -10.59
N ALA A 63 -1.67 33.54 -11.85
CA ALA A 63 -0.92 32.74 -12.79
C ALA A 63 0.57 33.07 -12.69
N SER A 64 1.41 32.03 -12.74
CA SER A 64 2.75 32.17 -13.30
C SER A 64 3.12 30.88 -14.02
N LYS A 65 3.26 31.03 -15.35
CA LYS A 65 3.93 30.09 -16.23
C LYS A 65 5.40 30.11 -15.88
N ASP A 66 6.00 28.95 -15.63
CA ASP A 66 7.37 28.74 -16.05
C ASP A 66 7.62 27.30 -16.50
N VAL A 67 8.45 27.20 -17.52
CA VAL A 67 8.56 26.12 -18.49
C VAL A 67 9.58 25.10 -17.98
N VAL A 68 9.16 23.88 -17.61
CA VAL A 68 10.05 22.71 -17.62
C VAL A 68 9.30 21.40 -17.88
N ASP A 69 9.86 20.63 -18.83
CA ASP A 69 9.82 19.16 -18.93
C ASP A 69 8.70 18.46 -19.74
N SER A 70 8.78 18.62 -21.06
CA SER A 70 8.14 17.76 -22.06
C SER A 70 8.70 16.32 -22.15
N LYS A 71 9.63 15.92 -21.26
CA LYS A 71 10.20 14.57 -21.18
C LYS A 71 9.56 13.72 -20.08
N LYS A 72 9.08 14.36 -19.01
CA LYS A 72 8.34 13.72 -17.90
C LYS A 72 6.97 13.18 -18.33
N SER A 73 6.25 13.90 -19.19
CA SER A 73 4.88 13.53 -19.63
C SER A 73 4.80 12.22 -20.43
N LYS A 74 5.80 11.88 -21.24
CA LYS A 74 5.82 10.62 -22.01
C LYS A 74 6.09 9.40 -21.13
N LYS A 75 6.94 9.52 -20.12
CA LYS A 75 7.29 8.43 -19.21
C LYS A 75 6.13 8.07 -18.28
N ASP A 76 5.44 9.08 -17.76
CA ASP A 76 4.26 8.88 -16.91
C ASP A 76 3.10 8.23 -17.69
N THR A 77 2.99 8.51 -18.99
CA THR A 77 2.00 7.88 -19.88
C THR A 77 2.30 6.41 -20.13
N GLU A 78 3.56 6.05 -20.34
CA GLU A 78 3.96 4.66 -20.60
C GLU A 78 3.88 3.79 -19.34
N GLU A 79 4.34 4.28 -18.18
CA GLU A 79 4.21 3.56 -16.90
C GLU A 79 2.74 3.33 -16.53
N ALA A 80 1.86 4.32 -16.78
CA ALA A 80 0.42 4.17 -16.57
C ALA A 80 -0.22 3.11 -17.48
N LYS A 81 0.22 3.01 -18.75
CA LYS A 81 -0.23 1.94 -19.67
C LYS A 81 0.21 0.58 -19.18
N GLN A 82 1.49 0.43 -18.83
CA GLN A 82 2.02 -0.84 -18.38
C GLN A 82 1.37 -1.31 -17.07
N LEU A 83 1.04 -0.39 -16.14
CA LEU A 83 0.26 -0.71 -14.94
C LEU A 83 -1.16 -1.19 -15.27
N LYS A 84 -1.83 -0.55 -16.24
CA LYS A 84 -3.15 -1.01 -16.71
C LYS A 84 -3.06 -2.41 -17.32
N ASP A 85 -2.10 -2.63 -18.23
CA ASP A 85 -1.90 -3.92 -18.88
C ASP A 85 -1.60 -5.03 -17.85
N GLN A 86 -0.81 -4.71 -16.83
CA GLN A 86 -0.53 -5.60 -15.71
C GLN A 86 -1.80 -5.94 -14.93
N SER A 87 -2.61 -4.96 -14.55
CA SER A 87 -3.88 -5.19 -13.84
C SER A 87 -4.84 -6.01 -14.69
N THR A 88 -5.00 -5.67 -15.96
CA THR A 88 -5.87 -6.42 -16.91
C THR A 88 -5.41 -7.86 -17.05
N LEU A 89 -4.09 -8.13 -17.07
CA LEU A 89 -3.56 -9.49 -17.14
C LEU A 89 -3.90 -10.30 -15.89
N ILE A 90 -3.73 -9.73 -14.69
CA ILE A 90 -4.05 -10.41 -13.43
C ILE A 90 -5.56 -10.73 -13.39
N TRP A 91 -6.41 -9.75 -13.74
CA TRP A 91 -7.86 -9.95 -13.81
C TRP A 91 -8.26 -11.01 -14.84
N LYS A 92 -7.62 -11.03 -16.01
CA LYS A 92 -7.85 -12.09 -17.02
C LYS A 92 -7.57 -13.48 -16.46
N TYR A 93 -6.47 -13.67 -15.75
CA TYR A 93 -6.16 -14.97 -15.14
C TYR A 93 -7.14 -15.30 -14.01
N ARG A 94 -7.44 -14.32 -13.17
CA ARG A 94 -8.40 -14.47 -12.08
C ARG A 94 -9.79 -14.89 -12.58
N ASP A 95 -10.30 -14.24 -13.62
CA ASP A 95 -11.61 -14.54 -14.19
C ASP A 95 -11.64 -15.92 -14.87
N GLY A 96 -10.56 -16.32 -15.55
CA GLY A 96 -10.43 -17.65 -16.14
C GLY A 96 -10.43 -18.75 -15.08
N LEU A 97 -9.68 -18.55 -13.99
CA LEU A 97 -9.67 -19.46 -12.85
C LEU A 97 -11.06 -19.56 -12.21
N GLN A 98 -11.74 -18.42 -11.97
CA GLN A 98 -13.05 -18.41 -11.33
C GLN A 98 -14.14 -19.11 -12.18
N LYS A 99 -14.04 -19.04 -13.51
CA LYS A 99 -15.03 -19.64 -14.42
C LYS A 99 -14.83 -21.12 -14.65
N GLU A 100 -13.58 -21.56 -14.77
CA GLU A 100 -13.26 -22.89 -15.31
C GLU A 100 -12.52 -23.81 -14.33
N VAL A 101 -12.03 -23.31 -13.18
CA VAL A 101 -11.15 -24.06 -12.28
C VAL A 101 -11.77 -24.18 -10.89
N SER A 102 -11.89 -25.41 -10.38
CA SER A 102 -12.44 -25.65 -9.05
C SER A 102 -11.50 -25.19 -7.94
N THR A 103 -12.06 -24.90 -6.76
CA THR A 103 -11.28 -24.55 -5.56
C THR A 103 -10.24 -25.61 -5.20
N GLN A 104 -10.56 -26.89 -5.38
CA GLN A 104 -9.64 -27.99 -5.12
C GLN A 104 -8.47 -28.02 -6.13
N ALA A 105 -8.76 -27.78 -7.42
CA ALA A 105 -7.72 -27.69 -8.44
C ALA A 105 -6.79 -26.48 -8.19
N MET A 106 -7.33 -25.33 -7.79
CA MET A 106 -6.52 -24.17 -7.40
C MET A 106 -5.57 -24.46 -6.23
N ARG A 107 -5.99 -25.26 -5.24
CA ARG A 107 -5.12 -25.71 -4.15
C ARG A 107 -3.98 -26.58 -4.67
N GLY A 108 -4.29 -27.59 -5.48
CA GLY A 108 -3.27 -28.48 -6.06
C GLY A 108 -2.29 -27.75 -6.99
N LEU A 109 -2.74 -26.72 -7.74
CA LEU A 109 -1.86 -25.85 -8.52
C LEU A 109 -0.84 -25.11 -7.65
N LEU A 110 -1.26 -24.60 -6.48
CA LEU A 110 -0.34 -23.94 -5.54
C LEU A 110 0.67 -24.94 -4.97
N GLU A 111 0.21 -26.11 -4.54
CA GLU A 111 1.06 -27.18 -3.98
C GLU A 111 2.12 -27.64 -4.97
N TYR A 112 1.73 -27.90 -6.22
CA TYR A 112 2.67 -28.29 -7.29
C TYR A 112 3.75 -27.25 -7.54
N ASN A 113 3.42 -25.96 -7.37
CA ASN A 113 4.34 -24.84 -7.52
C ASN A 113 5.04 -24.47 -6.19
N ASN A 114 5.04 -25.37 -5.21
CA ASN A 114 5.64 -25.20 -3.89
C ASN A 114 5.16 -23.94 -3.15
N GLN A 115 3.93 -23.49 -3.41
CA GLN A 115 3.31 -22.35 -2.74
C GLN A 115 2.49 -22.79 -1.53
N ASN A 116 2.41 -21.95 -0.49
CA ASN A 116 1.45 -22.18 0.59
C ASN A 116 0.01 -22.05 0.09
N VAL A 117 -0.82 -23.01 0.49
CA VAL A 117 -2.25 -23.01 0.24
C VAL A 117 -2.93 -22.08 1.24
N VAL A 118 -3.71 -21.13 0.71
CA VAL A 118 -4.52 -20.20 1.50
C VAL A 118 -5.96 -20.72 1.60
N ASN A 119 -6.68 -20.28 2.62
CA ASN A 119 -8.09 -20.57 2.77
C ASN A 119 -8.93 -19.40 2.23
N GLY A 120 -10.09 -19.72 1.66
CA GLY A 120 -10.94 -18.75 0.99
C GLY A 120 -10.72 -18.75 -0.52
N GLU A 121 -11.82 -18.81 -1.27
CA GLU A 121 -11.80 -18.84 -2.73
C GLU A 121 -11.17 -17.58 -3.33
N SER A 122 -11.53 -16.41 -2.80
CA SER A 122 -10.97 -15.12 -3.23
C SER A 122 -9.46 -15.05 -3.08
N ASP A 123 -8.91 -15.55 -1.97
CA ASP A 123 -7.48 -15.55 -1.72
C ASP A 123 -6.74 -16.56 -2.59
N LEU A 124 -7.34 -17.73 -2.85
CA LEU A 124 -6.81 -18.72 -3.81
C LEU A 124 -6.73 -18.12 -5.21
N LEU A 125 -7.81 -17.48 -5.68
CA LEU A 125 -7.88 -16.81 -6.98
C LEU A 125 -6.80 -15.74 -7.11
N ASN A 126 -6.66 -14.89 -6.09
CA ASN A 126 -5.62 -13.86 -6.05
C ASN A 126 -4.21 -14.49 -6.06
N ARG A 127 -3.98 -15.57 -5.31
CA ARG A 127 -2.67 -16.22 -5.21
C ARG A 127 -2.24 -16.91 -6.49
N VAL A 128 -3.15 -17.68 -7.10
CA VAL A 128 -2.88 -18.44 -8.33
C VAL A 128 -2.72 -17.48 -9.50
N SER A 129 -3.60 -16.48 -9.66
CA SER A 129 -3.48 -15.49 -10.73
C SER A 129 -2.17 -14.70 -10.65
N ASP A 130 -1.71 -14.37 -9.44
CA ASP A 130 -0.43 -13.72 -9.21
C ASP A 130 0.75 -14.60 -9.64
N CYS A 131 0.73 -15.89 -9.27
CA CYS A 131 1.75 -16.85 -9.67
C CYS A 131 1.74 -17.09 -11.18
N MET A 132 0.56 -17.13 -11.82
CA MET A 132 0.45 -17.25 -13.27
C MET A 132 1.00 -16.00 -14.00
N ALA A 133 0.77 -14.81 -13.45
CA ALA A 133 1.24 -13.58 -14.07
C ALA A 133 2.76 -13.36 -13.96
N PHE A 134 3.34 -13.64 -12.79
CA PHE A 134 4.73 -13.25 -12.47
C PHE A 134 5.66 -14.43 -12.16
N GLY A 135 5.11 -15.60 -11.85
CA GLY A 135 5.84 -16.79 -11.43
C GLY A 135 5.67 -17.08 -9.95
N ALA A 136 5.97 -18.32 -9.57
CA ALA A 136 5.91 -18.79 -8.19
C ALA A 136 7.09 -18.24 -7.39
N LEU A 137 6.83 -17.58 -6.27
CA LEU A 137 7.87 -17.07 -5.38
C LEU A 137 8.55 -18.24 -4.66
N SER A 138 9.88 -18.27 -4.65
CA SER A 138 10.61 -19.28 -3.88
C SER A 138 10.35 -19.12 -2.39
N ARG A 139 10.64 -20.18 -1.63
CA ARG A 139 10.68 -20.10 -0.17
C ARG A 139 11.62 -18.99 0.30
N CYS A 140 11.30 -18.42 1.45
CA CYS A 140 12.12 -17.41 2.08
C CYS A 140 13.52 -17.99 2.36
N PRO A 141 14.61 -17.32 1.94
CA PRO A 141 15.97 -17.82 2.14
C PRO A 141 16.39 -17.90 3.61
N GLU A 142 15.75 -17.12 4.49
CA GLU A 142 16.14 -17.03 5.91
C GLU A 142 15.42 -18.07 6.78
N CYS A 143 14.09 -18.10 6.73
CA CYS A 143 13.32 -19.05 7.53
C CYS A 143 13.10 -20.39 6.83
N LYS A 144 13.44 -20.53 5.53
CA LYS A 144 13.34 -21.73 4.68
C LYS A 144 11.94 -22.30 4.46
N ASP A 145 11.04 -22.17 5.42
CA ASP A 145 9.66 -22.68 5.37
C ASP A 145 8.64 -21.60 5.01
N GLY A 146 8.99 -20.34 5.24
CA GLY A 146 8.08 -19.23 5.03
C GLY A 146 7.79 -18.94 3.56
N GLN A 147 6.52 -18.69 3.28
CA GLN A 147 6.05 -18.26 1.97
C GLN A 147 6.18 -16.75 1.80
N LEU A 148 6.86 -16.34 0.72
CA LEU A 148 6.93 -14.95 0.31
C LEU A 148 5.64 -14.52 -0.40
N VAL A 149 5.10 -13.36 -0.05
CA VAL A 149 3.85 -12.82 -0.61
C VAL A 149 4.05 -11.35 -0.95
N PHE A 150 3.52 -10.91 -2.09
CA PHE A 150 3.37 -9.47 -2.36
C PHE A 150 2.23 -8.92 -1.52
N SER A 151 2.57 -7.99 -0.61
CA SER A 151 1.64 -7.25 0.22
C SER A 151 1.63 -5.79 -0.22
N TYR A 152 0.44 -5.20 -0.29
CA TYR A 152 0.24 -3.78 -0.55
C TYR A 152 0.01 -3.11 0.80
N VAL A 153 0.96 -2.29 1.23
CA VAL A 153 0.84 -1.52 2.47
C VAL A 153 0.41 -0.12 2.10
N HIS A 154 -0.77 0.28 2.59
CA HIS A 154 -1.16 1.69 2.62
C HIS A 154 -0.39 2.35 3.77
N VAL A 155 0.46 3.31 3.45
CA VAL A 155 1.08 4.15 4.48
C VAL A 155 0.10 5.27 4.86
N ASN A 156 -0.54 5.13 6.02
CA ASN A 156 -1.23 6.24 6.66
C ASN A 156 -0.17 7.17 7.25
N PHE A 157 0.13 8.29 6.58
CA PHE A 157 0.87 9.39 7.21
C PHE A 157 -0.07 10.11 8.18
N HIS A 158 -0.17 9.64 9.42
CA HIS A 158 -0.61 10.48 10.54
C HIS A 158 0.64 11.06 11.20
N SER A 159 1.15 12.15 10.64
CA SER A 159 2.04 13.06 11.36
C SER A 159 1.43 14.45 11.28
N GLU A 160 1.22 15.08 12.45
CA GLU A 160 0.50 16.33 12.73
C GLU A 160 0.98 17.60 12.01
N GLN A 161 1.83 17.49 11.00
CA GLN A 161 2.24 18.63 10.17
C GLN A 161 2.30 18.22 8.69
N VAL A 162 1.14 18.23 8.03
CA VAL A 162 1.09 18.24 6.56
C VAL A 162 0.24 19.42 6.14
N LEU A 163 0.92 20.50 5.74
CA LEU A 163 0.37 21.52 4.88
C LEU A 163 -0.26 20.83 3.66
N GLU A 164 -1.57 21.06 3.50
CA GLU A 164 -2.45 20.67 2.39
C GLU A 164 -1.77 20.11 1.14
N CYS A 165 -1.51 18.80 1.10
CA CYS A 165 -1.21 18.10 -0.15
C CYS A 165 -2.53 17.60 -0.76
N LYS A 166 -3.03 18.32 -1.78
CA LYS A 166 -4.23 18.01 -2.57
C LYS A 166 -4.02 16.87 -3.59
N ASP A 167 -3.25 15.84 -3.25
CA ASP A 167 -3.10 14.65 -4.10
C ASP A 167 -3.63 13.43 -3.35
N GLU A 168 -4.86 13.03 -3.68
CA GLU A 168 -5.66 11.97 -3.05
C GLU A 168 -5.15 10.54 -3.31
N ARG A 169 -3.88 10.37 -3.70
CA ARG A 169 -3.29 9.05 -3.92
C ARG A 169 -2.37 8.68 -2.77
N MET A 170 -2.97 8.03 -1.76
CA MET A 170 -2.24 7.40 -0.68
C MET A 170 -1.12 6.51 -1.27
N PRO A 171 0.15 6.66 -0.85
CA PRO A 171 1.22 5.85 -1.39
C PRO A 171 0.97 4.38 -1.07
N ILE A 172 0.87 3.54 -2.10
CA ILE A 172 0.82 2.09 -1.94
C ILE A 172 2.25 1.58 -2.02
N ILE A 173 2.79 1.12 -0.89
CA ILE A 173 4.10 0.46 -0.87
C ILE A 173 3.88 -1.03 -1.09
N VAL A 174 4.38 -1.56 -2.21
CA VAL A 174 4.41 -3.00 -2.44
C VAL A 174 5.64 -3.57 -1.73
N ARG A 175 5.42 -4.51 -0.81
CA ARG A 175 6.49 -5.21 -0.10
C ARG A 175 6.34 -6.71 -0.27
N VAL A 176 7.45 -7.41 -0.38
CA VAL A 176 7.46 -8.87 -0.30
C VAL A 176 7.64 -9.24 1.16
N THR A 177 6.64 -9.85 1.76
CA THR A 177 6.64 -10.24 3.18
C THR A 177 6.68 -11.76 3.30
N CYS A 178 7.26 -12.24 4.40
CA CYS A 178 7.19 -13.64 4.76
C CYS A 178 5.99 -13.88 5.67
N GLN A 179 5.18 -14.91 5.37
CA GLN A 179 4.03 -15.28 6.21
C GLN A 179 4.41 -15.90 7.56
N SER A 180 5.64 -16.36 7.77
CA SER A 180 6.04 -17.15 8.94
C SER A 180 6.38 -16.34 10.21
N GLY A 181 6.27 -15.01 10.20
CA GLY A 181 6.39 -14.21 11.41
C GLY A 181 6.95 -12.79 11.23
N PRO A 182 6.74 -11.90 12.22
CA PRO A 182 7.28 -10.54 12.21
C PRO A 182 8.81 -10.58 12.34
N GLY A 183 9.51 -9.95 11.39
CA GLY A 183 10.97 -9.84 11.40
C GLY A 183 11.67 -10.37 10.15
N ALA A 184 10.95 -10.99 9.21
CA ALA A 184 11.56 -11.38 7.94
C ALA A 184 11.92 -10.12 7.11
N PRO A 185 13.15 -10.06 6.55
CA PRO A 185 13.61 -8.91 5.83
C PRO A 185 12.86 -8.73 4.52
N ILE A 186 12.72 -7.46 4.16
CA ILE A 186 12.14 -7.03 2.89
C ILE A 186 13.12 -7.45 1.80
N LEU A 187 12.71 -8.39 0.95
CA LEU A 187 13.50 -8.79 -0.21
C LEU A 187 13.11 -7.90 -1.41
N PRO A 188 13.99 -6.98 -1.87
CA PRO A 188 13.70 -6.12 -3.01
C PRO A 188 13.51 -6.92 -4.31
N HIS A 189 14.18 -8.07 -4.42
CA HIS A 189 14.10 -8.97 -5.58
C HIS A 189 13.95 -10.42 -5.13
N PRO A 190 12.72 -10.88 -4.85
CA PRO A 190 12.51 -12.28 -4.50
C PRO A 190 12.79 -13.16 -5.72
N LYS A 191 13.44 -14.30 -5.48
CA LYS A 191 13.65 -15.30 -6.52
C LYS A 191 12.31 -15.90 -6.91
N LYS A 192 12.06 -15.96 -8.23
CA LYS A 192 10.83 -16.49 -8.84
C LYS A 192 11.17 -17.69 -9.70
N VAL A 193 10.27 -18.67 -9.72
CA VAL A 193 10.33 -19.84 -10.60
C VAL A 193 9.15 -19.76 -11.56
N ALA A 194 9.33 -20.27 -12.79
CA ALA A 194 8.24 -20.34 -13.76
C ALA A 194 7.06 -21.12 -13.18
N PHE A 195 5.86 -20.56 -13.26
CA PHE A 195 4.65 -21.26 -12.84
C PHE A 195 4.33 -22.38 -13.83
N LYS A 196 4.14 -23.59 -13.32
CA LYS A 196 3.89 -24.80 -14.10
C LYS A 196 2.49 -25.32 -13.82
N VAL A 197 1.81 -25.75 -14.88
CA VAL A 197 0.51 -26.42 -14.79
C VAL A 197 0.76 -27.91 -15.03
N PRO A 198 0.42 -28.79 -14.06
CA PRO A 198 0.43 -30.23 -14.25
C PRO A 198 -0.47 -30.68 -15.40
N ALA A 199 -0.07 -31.74 -16.11
CA ALA A 199 -0.84 -32.29 -17.21
C ALA A 199 -2.25 -32.77 -16.79
N GLU A 200 -2.42 -33.12 -15.52
CA GLU A 200 -3.69 -33.51 -14.90
C GLU A 200 -4.75 -32.41 -14.98
N TYR A 201 -4.35 -31.14 -15.05
CA TYR A 201 -5.25 -29.99 -15.16
C TYR A 201 -5.43 -29.47 -16.60
N HIS A 202 -4.98 -30.22 -17.61
CA HIS A 202 -5.17 -29.88 -19.02
C HIS A 202 -6.55 -30.32 -19.57
N ASP A 203 -7.39 -30.90 -18.73
CA ASP A 203 -8.82 -31.06 -18.96
C ASP A 203 -9.52 -29.70 -19.12
N VAL A 204 -9.02 -28.67 -18.44
CA VAL A 204 -9.51 -27.30 -18.54
C VAL A 204 -8.84 -26.54 -19.70
N ALA A 205 -9.64 -26.00 -20.61
CA ALA A 205 -9.15 -25.29 -21.80
C ALA A 205 -8.28 -24.07 -21.46
N PHE A 206 -8.68 -23.30 -20.45
CA PHE A 206 -7.91 -22.17 -19.93
C PHE A 206 -6.51 -22.58 -19.45
N LEU A 207 -6.40 -23.70 -18.71
CA LEU A 207 -5.12 -24.18 -18.17
C LEU A 207 -4.27 -24.88 -19.24
N LYS A 208 -4.88 -25.61 -20.17
CA LYS A 208 -4.22 -26.28 -21.29
C LYS A 208 -3.51 -25.29 -22.24
N THR A 209 -4.12 -24.13 -22.46
CA THR A 209 -3.58 -23.09 -23.36
C THR A 209 -2.62 -22.13 -22.66
N TYR A 210 -2.53 -22.21 -21.34
CA TYR A 210 -1.66 -21.34 -20.56
C TYR A 210 -0.18 -21.66 -20.82
N LYS A 211 0.59 -20.61 -21.12
CA LYS A 211 2.04 -20.65 -21.21
C LYS A 211 2.64 -19.55 -20.35
N TYR A 212 3.56 -19.93 -19.46
CA TYR A 212 4.27 -18.96 -18.64
C TYR A 212 5.13 -18.05 -19.52
N VAL A 213 5.02 -16.75 -19.27
CA VAL A 213 5.87 -15.72 -19.85
C VAL A 213 6.51 -14.97 -18.69
N LYS A 214 7.85 -14.92 -18.68
CA LYS A 214 8.60 -14.21 -17.63
C LYS A 214 8.29 -12.72 -17.69
N ARG A 215 7.71 -12.21 -16.60
CA ARG A 215 7.39 -10.78 -16.42
C ARG A 215 7.84 -10.32 -15.05
N ASP A 216 8.27 -9.07 -14.99
CA ASP A 216 8.52 -8.42 -13.70
C ASP A 216 7.30 -7.62 -13.27
N ARG A 217 7.05 -7.61 -11.95
CA ARG A 217 5.96 -6.85 -11.37
C ARG A 217 6.32 -5.38 -11.48
N ILE A 218 5.49 -4.62 -12.18
CA ILE A 218 5.57 -3.17 -12.16
C ILE A 218 4.95 -2.74 -10.83
N ILE A 219 5.72 -1.99 -10.07
CA ILE A 219 5.29 -1.39 -8.81
C ILE A 219 5.08 0.08 -9.13
N PRO A 220 3.89 0.65 -8.84
CA PRO A 220 3.70 2.08 -8.94
C PRO A 220 4.81 2.76 -8.15
N LYS A 221 5.60 3.62 -8.81
CA LYS A 221 6.44 4.54 -8.07
C LYS A 221 5.47 5.38 -7.26
N ALA A 222 5.53 5.23 -5.93
CA ALA A 222 4.92 6.23 -5.09
C ALA A 222 5.46 7.58 -5.58
N THR A 223 4.58 8.54 -5.85
CA THR A 223 4.97 9.95 -5.99
C THR A 223 5.40 10.44 -4.61
N LEU A 224 6.47 9.85 -4.09
CA LEU A 224 7.27 10.48 -3.09
C LEU A 224 7.95 11.61 -3.86
N GLN A 225 7.44 12.82 -3.69
CA GLN A 225 8.34 13.97 -3.64
C GLN A 225 9.39 13.58 -2.60
N ALA A 226 10.52 13.05 -3.08
CA ALA A 226 11.60 12.58 -2.26
C ALA A 226 12.30 13.81 -1.67
N SER A 227 11.67 14.43 -0.68
CA SER A 227 12.43 15.02 0.40
C SER A 227 13.11 13.82 1.07
N GLN A 228 14.45 13.83 1.10
CA GLN A 228 15.27 12.80 1.70
C GLN A 228 14.97 12.67 3.21
N VAL A 229 13.89 11.98 3.57
CA VAL A 229 13.60 11.66 4.97
C VAL A 229 14.08 10.24 5.19
N ASN A 230 15.34 10.13 5.61
CA ASN A 230 15.87 8.90 6.17
C ASN A 230 14.95 8.49 7.32
N HIS A 231 14.29 7.33 7.24
CA HIS A 231 13.44 6.74 8.30
C HIS A 231 14.28 6.24 9.48
N LEU A 232 15.14 7.08 10.03
CA LEU A 232 15.86 6.81 11.26
C LEU A 232 15.05 7.38 12.44
N ALA A 233 15.03 6.68 13.57
CA ALA A 233 14.12 6.95 14.68
C ALA A 233 14.24 8.39 15.25
N LEU A 234 15.39 9.03 15.09
CA LEU A 234 15.71 10.38 15.52
C LEU A 234 16.00 11.31 14.32
N ALA A 235 15.55 10.97 13.12
CA ALA A 235 15.76 11.82 11.94
C ALA A 235 15.12 13.19 12.12
N GLY A 236 15.93 14.24 11.99
CA GLY A 236 15.48 15.64 12.12
C GLY A 236 15.44 16.18 13.56
N THR A 237 15.80 15.39 14.57
CA THR A 237 15.87 15.86 15.97
C THR A 237 17.30 16.21 16.40
N SER A 238 17.42 17.35 17.09
CA SER A 238 18.67 17.83 17.68
C SER A 238 18.60 17.69 19.20
N PHE A 239 19.70 17.24 19.80
CA PHE A 239 19.82 16.96 21.23
C PHE A 239 20.93 17.79 21.85
N PHE A 240 20.71 18.28 23.07
CA PHE A 240 21.73 18.95 23.87
C PHE A 240 21.89 18.21 25.20
N ALA A 241 23.11 17.74 25.47
CA ALA A 241 23.43 17.06 26.72
C ALA A 241 23.78 18.09 27.80
N TYR A 242 22.98 18.14 28.87
CA TYR A 242 23.20 19.05 30.00
C TYR A 242 23.58 18.26 31.27
N GLY A 243 24.71 18.62 31.88
CA GLY A 243 25.21 17.94 33.09
C GLY A 243 26.00 16.65 32.81
N SER A 244 26.17 15.84 33.86
CA SER A 244 26.90 14.56 33.78
C SER A 244 25.98 13.49 33.21
N THR A 245 26.27 13.04 32.00
CA THR A 245 25.54 11.95 31.35
C THR A 245 26.22 10.62 31.70
N GLY A 246 25.44 9.55 31.93
CA GLY A 246 25.97 8.25 32.33
C GLY A 246 26.83 7.54 31.28
N LYS A 247 27.00 8.14 30.09
CA LYS A 247 27.87 7.67 29.01
C LYS A 247 28.75 8.82 28.56
N ASP A 248 29.95 8.50 28.06
CA ASP A 248 30.84 9.51 27.48
C ASP A 248 30.15 10.24 26.31
N LYS A 249 30.38 11.55 26.21
CA LYS A 249 29.83 12.44 25.17
C LYS A 249 30.09 11.93 23.75
N THR A 250 31.22 11.25 23.56
CA THR A 250 31.61 10.63 22.29
C THR A 250 30.73 9.43 21.96
N ALA A 251 30.42 8.59 22.95
CA ALA A 251 29.54 7.44 22.78
C ALA A 251 28.07 7.87 22.54
N LEU A 252 27.63 8.92 23.22
CA LEU A 252 26.30 9.54 23.00
C LEU A 252 26.14 10.10 21.60
N LYS A 253 27.16 10.83 21.10
CA LYS A 253 27.15 11.37 19.75
C LYS A 253 27.03 10.25 18.70
N THR A 254 27.80 9.18 18.85
CA THR A 254 27.75 8.03 17.94
C THR A 254 26.39 7.35 17.94
N LEU A 255 25.78 7.15 19.12
CA LEU A 255 24.49 6.50 19.25
C LEU A 255 23.35 7.36 18.65
N ILE A 256 23.33 8.66 18.97
CA ILE A 256 22.34 9.61 18.45
C ILE A 256 22.46 9.74 16.92
N SER A 257 23.69 9.81 16.40
CA SER A 257 23.92 9.85 14.95
C SER A 257 23.57 8.54 14.25
N SER A 258 23.78 7.38 14.89
CA SER A 258 23.37 6.08 14.32
C SER A 258 21.85 5.95 14.19
N LEU A 259 21.10 6.66 15.04
CA LEU A 259 19.63 6.74 15.01
C LEU A 259 19.12 7.96 14.22
N GLY A 260 19.98 8.71 13.53
CA GLY A 260 19.61 9.80 12.63
C GLY A 260 19.48 11.19 13.26
N GLY A 261 19.78 11.33 14.56
CA GLY A 261 19.75 12.60 15.29
C GLY A 261 21.09 13.32 15.31
N LYS A 262 21.08 14.58 15.77
CA LYS A 262 22.28 15.42 15.89
C LYS A 262 22.49 15.89 17.33
N LEU A 263 23.67 15.62 17.89
CA LEU A 263 24.06 16.23 19.17
C LEU A 263 24.62 17.63 18.92
N VAL A 264 23.94 18.66 19.44
CA VAL A 264 24.33 20.08 19.32
C VAL A 264 24.95 20.57 20.64
N SER A 265 25.83 21.57 20.51
CA SER A 265 26.59 22.15 21.64
C SER A 265 26.04 23.48 22.13
N LYS A 266 24.92 23.94 21.57
CA LYS A 266 24.23 25.17 21.94
C LYS A 266 22.75 24.84 22.13
N LEU A 267 22.13 25.42 23.13
CA LEU A 267 20.71 25.28 23.40
C LEU A 267 19.96 26.32 22.56
N ASP A 268 18.95 25.87 21.82
CA ASP A 268 17.96 26.73 21.16
C ASP A 268 16.57 26.09 21.28
N ASP A 269 15.52 26.84 20.94
CA ASP A 269 14.12 26.43 21.13
C ASP A 269 13.71 25.19 20.33
N SER A 270 14.55 24.72 19.40
CA SER A 270 14.33 23.53 18.57
C SER A 270 15.04 22.27 19.10
N VAL A 271 15.71 22.36 20.25
CA VAL A 271 16.56 21.28 20.79
C VAL A 271 15.91 20.57 21.97
N THR A 272 15.99 19.24 21.97
CA THR A 272 15.55 18.40 23.10
C THR A 272 16.69 18.19 24.10
N LEU A 273 16.40 18.38 25.40
CA LEU A 273 17.36 18.20 26.49
C LEU A 273 17.56 16.72 26.82
N LEU A 274 18.83 16.30 26.98
CA LEU A 274 19.25 14.98 27.45
C LEU A 274 19.95 15.08 28.81
#